data_AF-A0A3B3WXN9-F1
#
_entry.id   AF-A0A3B3WXN9-F1
#
_cell.length_a   1.000
_cell.length_b   1.000
_cell.length_c   1.000
_cell.angle_alpha   90.00
_cell.angle_beta   90.00
_cell.angle_gamma   90.00
#
_symmetry.space_group_name_H-M   'P 1'
#
loop_
_entity.id
_entity.type
_entity.pdbx_description
1 polymer ?
#
loop_
_entity_poly.entity_id
_entity_poly.type
_entity_poly.pdbx_seq_one_letter_code
_entity_poly.pdbx_strand_id
1 'polypeptide(L)'
;MLIILWIFFEKFEKQLKPAIICRFFIMFWLKILRLYIVTSIGMEEASCQRAAYVSTYQQDTSNFTVIQGPAARIRPKRLPQDYFSFDYEGLIKNLSCRAPDQPMKPYLKENLPKRMHFAYNKRIERGHLYMKEGWQAALKKDDVKYCTGGFHGSDNLFTNMQAIFIGYGPGFKTKYVVPTFENIELYNLMCDLLGIRPSPNNGTHGSLNHLLKRPHYQPVHPAQLSHETPCESTNLVPTDNLHCLCSSQSTEKV
;
A
#
# COMPACT_ATOMS: atom_id res chain seq x y z
N MET A 1 -7.22 22.55 -11.80
CA MET A 1 -6.48 21.26 -11.83
C MET A 1 -6.54 20.53 -13.18
N LEU A 2 -7.73 20.42 -13.82
CA LEU A 2 -7.90 19.75 -15.14
C LEU A 2 -6.97 20.26 -16.25
N ILE A 3 -6.69 21.56 -16.32
CA ILE A 3 -5.85 22.15 -17.40
C ILE A 3 -4.38 21.74 -17.27
N ILE A 4 -3.83 21.65 -16.05
CA ILE A 4 -2.41 21.30 -15.83
C ILE A 4 -2.19 19.79 -16.07
N LEU A 5 -3.13 18.95 -15.63
CA LEU A 5 -3.11 17.52 -15.93
C LEU A 5 -3.23 17.31 -17.45
N TRP A 6 -4.13 18.04 -18.12
CA TRP A 6 -4.29 17.97 -19.57
C TRP A 6 -3.04 18.44 -20.33
N ILE A 7 -2.36 19.51 -19.91
CA ILE A 7 -1.10 19.95 -20.53
C ILE A 7 0.02 18.93 -20.30
N PHE A 8 0.12 18.32 -19.12
CA PHE A 8 1.10 17.27 -18.86
C PHE A 8 0.82 16.02 -19.70
N PHE A 9 -0.43 15.57 -19.78
CA PHE A 9 -0.85 14.46 -20.63
C PHE A 9 -0.67 14.76 -22.11
N GLU A 10 -1.05 15.95 -22.59
CA GLU A 10 -0.81 16.38 -23.96
C GLU A 10 0.69 16.42 -24.27
N LYS A 11 1.51 16.97 -23.38
CA LYS A 11 2.96 17.10 -23.62
C LYS A 11 3.64 15.73 -23.55
N PHE A 12 3.21 14.85 -22.64
CA PHE A 12 3.64 13.46 -22.56
C PHE A 12 3.22 12.67 -23.80
N GLU A 13 1.97 12.80 -24.25
CA GLU A 13 1.43 12.16 -25.45
C GLU A 13 2.12 12.70 -26.72
N LYS A 14 2.34 14.02 -26.81
CA LYS A 14 3.11 14.70 -27.86
C LYS A 14 4.61 14.39 -27.81
N GLN A 15 5.16 13.86 -26.71
CA GLN A 15 6.53 13.34 -26.69
C GLN A 15 6.59 11.85 -26.99
N LEU A 16 5.66 11.04 -26.47
CA LEU A 16 5.62 9.60 -26.72
C LEU A 16 5.29 9.26 -28.17
N LYS A 17 4.25 9.90 -28.74
CA LYS A 17 3.77 9.56 -30.09
C LYS A 17 4.77 9.89 -31.20
N PRO A 18 5.35 11.10 -31.31
CA PRO A 18 6.28 11.39 -32.39
C PRO A 18 7.74 11.08 -32.06
N ALA A 19 8.22 11.16 -30.80
CA ALA A 19 9.66 11.01 -30.52
C ALA A 19 10.08 9.55 -30.29
N ILE A 20 9.23 8.74 -29.66
CA ILE A 20 9.53 7.34 -29.36
C ILE A 20 8.97 6.45 -30.47
N ILE A 21 7.68 6.57 -30.78
CA ILE A 21 7.01 5.68 -31.74
C ILE A 21 7.49 5.95 -33.18
N CYS A 22 7.55 7.20 -33.67
CA CYS A 22 8.05 7.44 -35.04
C CYS A 22 9.54 7.08 -35.20
N ARG A 23 10.38 7.32 -34.20
CA ARG A 23 11.82 7.01 -34.28
C ARG A 23 12.08 5.50 -34.29
N PHE A 24 11.29 4.72 -33.54
CA PHE A 24 11.33 3.26 -33.62
C PHE A 24 10.64 2.69 -34.88
N PHE A 25 9.64 3.38 -35.45
CA PHE A 25 9.04 3.03 -36.75
C PHE A 25 10.05 3.17 -37.89
N ILE A 26 10.81 4.28 -37.92
CA ILE A 26 11.85 4.54 -38.94
C ILE A 26 12.95 3.49 -38.90
N MET A 27 13.23 2.91 -37.72
CA MET A 27 14.28 1.90 -37.54
C MET A 27 13.77 0.44 -37.52
N PHE A 28 12.48 0.16 -37.77
CA PHE A 28 11.85 -1.18 -37.71
C PHE A 28 11.83 -1.90 -36.33
N TRP A 29 12.13 -1.24 -35.21
CA TRP A 29 12.31 -1.90 -33.89
C TRP A 29 11.02 -2.15 -33.10
N LEU A 30 9.88 -1.55 -33.46
CA LEU A 30 8.63 -1.72 -32.68
C LEU A 30 8.13 -3.17 -32.65
N LYS A 31 8.55 -4.03 -33.59
CA LYS A 31 8.24 -5.46 -33.58
C LYS A 31 9.07 -6.28 -32.58
N ILE A 32 10.18 -5.72 -32.10
CA ILE A 32 11.17 -6.42 -31.24
C ILE A 32 11.17 -5.83 -29.82
N LEU A 33 10.97 -4.51 -29.71
CA LEU A 33 11.03 -3.79 -28.44
C LEU A 33 9.84 -4.13 -27.53
N ARG A 34 10.12 -4.23 -26.23
CA ARG A 34 9.11 -4.41 -25.17
C ARG A 34 9.00 -3.11 -24.40
N LEU A 35 7.94 -2.36 -24.64
CA LEU A 35 7.68 -1.07 -24.02
C LEU A 35 6.72 -1.25 -22.83
N TYR A 36 7.08 -0.61 -21.73
CA TYR A 36 6.25 -0.48 -20.54
C TYR A 36 6.09 1.00 -20.25
N ILE A 37 4.86 1.46 -20.14
CA ILE A 37 4.57 2.79 -19.60
C ILE A 37 3.96 2.54 -18.23
N VAL A 38 4.69 2.93 -17.20
CA VAL A 38 4.30 2.75 -15.79
C VAL A 38 4.40 4.12 -15.14
N THR A 39 3.33 4.56 -14.47
CA THR A 39 3.44 5.66 -13.50
C THR A 39 3.72 5.07 -12.12
N SER A 40 4.47 5.78 -11.28
CA SER A 40 4.80 5.27 -9.94
C SER A 40 3.61 5.30 -8.99
N ILE A 41 2.80 6.37 -9.07
CA ILE A 41 1.67 6.69 -8.19
C ILE A 41 0.71 7.66 -8.89
N GLY A 42 -0.52 7.78 -8.38
CA GLY A 42 -1.46 8.84 -8.73
C GLY A 42 -1.21 10.18 -8.03
N MET A 43 -2.19 11.08 -8.07
CA MET A 43 -2.10 12.45 -7.53
C MET A 43 -3.46 12.89 -6.95
N GLU A 44 -3.43 13.63 -5.85
CA GLU A 44 -4.59 14.20 -5.16
C GLU A 44 -4.48 15.72 -5.03
N GLU A 45 -5.61 16.43 -4.96
CA GLU A 45 -5.64 17.89 -4.79
C GLU A 45 -5.44 18.31 -3.33
N ALA A 46 -4.43 19.15 -3.09
CA ALA A 46 -4.20 19.74 -1.77
C ALA A 46 -5.21 20.86 -1.48
N SER A 47 -5.68 20.94 -0.23
CA SER A 47 -6.45 22.09 0.28
C SER A 47 -6.01 22.44 1.70
N CYS A 48 -5.86 23.74 1.98
CA CYS A 48 -5.54 24.24 3.32
C CYS A 48 -6.69 24.01 4.32
N GLN A 49 -7.90 23.68 3.85
CA GLN A 49 -9.03 23.26 4.69
C GLN A 49 -8.96 21.77 5.05
N ARG A 50 -8.16 20.98 4.32
CA ARG A 50 -7.99 19.53 4.51
C ARG A 50 -6.60 19.20 5.08
N ALA A 51 -6.20 19.95 6.11
CA ALA A 51 -4.98 19.71 6.85
C ALA A 51 -5.31 19.55 8.35
N ALA A 52 -4.81 18.48 8.95
CA ALA A 52 -4.92 18.21 10.38
C ALA A 52 -3.59 18.50 11.08
N TYR A 53 -3.66 19.14 12.25
CA TYR A 53 -2.48 19.54 13.00
C TYR A 53 -2.43 18.79 14.33
N VAL A 54 -1.32 18.10 14.58
CA VAL A 54 -1.13 17.36 15.84
C VAL A 54 -1.19 18.29 17.05
N SER A 55 -0.71 19.53 16.91
CA SER A 55 -0.79 20.56 17.96
C SER A 55 -2.21 20.94 18.38
N THR A 56 -3.23 20.63 17.58
CA THR A 56 -4.64 20.85 17.95
C THR A 56 -5.14 19.80 18.96
N TYR A 57 -4.54 18.62 18.98
CA TYR A 57 -4.97 17.49 19.81
C TYR A 57 -4.03 17.23 21.00
N GLN A 58 -2.76 17.61 20.87
CA GLN A 58 -1.70 17.43 21.87
C GLN A 58 -1.05 18.78 22.19
N GLN A 59 -1.05 19.15 23.47
CA GLN A 59 -0.50 20.44 23.93
C GLN A 59 1.03 20.44 23.90
N ASP A 60 1.66 19.43 24.49
CA ASP A 60 3.12 19.33 24.49
C ASP A 60 3.63 18.60 23.24
N THR A 61 4.26 19.38 22.36
CA THR A 61 4.90 18.93 21.12
C THR A 61 6.42 19.15 21.14
N SER A 62 7.00 19.41 22.31
CA SER A 62 8.41 19.77 22.45
C SER A 62 9.36 18.63 22.12
N ASN A 63 8.98 17.38 22.41
CA ASN A 63 9.86 16.21 22.35
C ASN A 63 9.83 15.43 21.03
N PHE A 64 8.92 15.74 20.11
CA PHE A 64 8.79 15.05 18.82
C PHE A 64 8.55 16.02 17.67
N THR A 65 8.75 15.51 16.45
CA THR A 65 8.38 16.14 15.20
C THR A 65 7.46 15.22 14.41
N VAL A 66 6.79 15.77 13.40
CA VAL A 66 5.94 15.02 12.47
C VAL A 66 6.54 15.13 11.07
N ILE A 67 6.86 13.99 10.48
CA ILE A 67 7.06 13.90 9.03
C ILE A 67 5.69 14.10 8.40
N GLN A 68 5.43 15.31 7.90
CA GLN A 68 4.14 15.72 7.38
C GLN A 68 3.74 15.03 6.06
N GLY A 69 2.46 15.13 5.72
CA GLY A 69 1.84 14.58 4.50
C GLY A 69 0.66 13.65 4.80
N PRO A 70 0.14 12.93 3.79
CA PRO A 70 -0.99 12.00 3.98
C PRO A 70 -0.63 10.67 4.65
N ALA A 71 0.64 10.28 4.63
CA ALA A 71 1.20 9.14 5.37
C ALA A 71 2.17 9.65 6.45
N ALA A 72 1.67 10.56 7.29
CA ALA A 72 2.49 11.26 8.25
C ALA A 72 2.98 10.33 9.36
N ARG A 73 4.13 10.67 9.95
CA ARG A 73 4.82 9.82 10.93
C ARG A 73 5.41 10.64 12.06
N ILE A 74 5.38 10.09 13.27
CA ILE A 74 5.88 10.76 14.48
C ILE A 74 7.30 10.31 14.76
N ARG A 75 8.22 11.27 14.91
CA ARG A 75 9.63 11.01 15.16
C ARG A 75 10.12 11.81 16.39
N PRO A 76 10.74 11.19 17.39
CA PRO A 76 11.36 11.91 18.50
C PRO A 76 12.44 12.87 18.00
N LYS A 77 12.62 14.02 18.67
CA LYS A 77 13.61 15.01 18.23
C LYS A 77 15.05 14.56 18.51
N ARG A 78 15.31 13.95 19.67
CA ARG A 78 16.65 13.48 20.03
C ARG A 78 16.87 12.08 19.48
N LEU A 79 17.65 12.00 18.40
CA LEU A 79 18.01 10.75 17.76
C LEU A 79 19.53 10.50 17.89
N PRO A 80 19.94 9.24 18.08
CA PRO A 80 19.12 8.02 18.18
C PRO A 80 18.57 7.73 19.59
N GLN A 81 18.89 8.55 20.60
CA GLN A 81 18.72 8.25 22.03
C GLN A 81 17.27 7.95 22.41
N ASP A 82 16.33 8.76 21.91
CA ASP A 82 14.92 8.61 22.28
C ASP A 82 14.15 7.72 21.30
N TYR A 83 14.78 7.21 20.22
CA TYR A 83 14.05 6.57 19.11
C TYR A 83 13.22 5.35 19.58
N PHE A 84 13.77 4.55 20.48
CA PHE A 84 13.14 3.33 21.00
C PHE A 84 12.49 3.52 22.38
N SER A 85 12.91 4.51 23.16
CA SER A 85 12.41 4.77 24.51
C SER A 85 11.25 5.77 24.56
N PHE A 86 10.99 6.49 23.46
CA PHE A 86 9.86 7.42 23.37
C PHE A 86 8.51 6.71 23.58
N ASP A 87 7.63 7.31 24.37
CA ASP A 87 6.29 6.79 24.65
C ASP A 87 5.33 7.01 23.46
N TYR A 88 5.48 6.18 22.42
CA TYR A 88 4.57 6.18 21.29
C TYR A 88 3.16 5.74 21.69
N GLU A 89 3.01 4.80 22.63
CA GLU A 89 1.71 4.24 23.01
C GLU A 89 0.84 5.28 23.70
N GLY A 90 1.39 6.00 24.67
CA GLY A 90 0.72 7.12 25.32
C GLY A 90 0.36 8.22 24.33
N LEU A 91 1.26 8.58 23.41
CA LEU A 91 0.96 9.60 22.40
C LEU A 91 -0.15 9.16 21.43
N ILE A 92 -0.10 7.93 20.91
CA ILE A 92 -1.14 7.41 20.00
C ILE A 92 -2.49 7.34 20.71
N LYS A 93 -2.53 6.92 21.98
CA LYS A 93 -3.74 6.95 22.81
C LYS A 93 -4.27 8.37 22.98
N ASN A 94 -3.41 9.34 23.28
CA ASN A 94 -3.79 10.74 23.45
C ASN A 94 -4.30 11.41 22.16
N LEU A 95 -3.85 10.95 21.00
CA LEU A 95 -4.33 11.43 19.70
C LEU A 95 -5.59 10.71 19.21
N SER A 96 -5.98 9.60 19.84
CA SER A 96 -7.11 8.77 19.41
C SER A 96 -8.44 9.37 19.86
N CYS A 97 -9.43 9.38 18.97
CA CYS A 97 -10.83 9.70 19.28
C CYS A 97 -11.04 11.06 19.97
N ARG A 98 -10.32 12.11 19.55
CA ARG A 98 -10.35 13.43 20.21
C ARG A 98 -11.41 14.37 19.67
N ALA A 99 -11.89 14.13 18.45
CA ALA A 99 -12.98 14.87 17.85
C ALA A 99 -13.91 13.91 17.07
N PRO A 100 -15.21 14.23 16.96
CA PRO A 100 -16.07 13.53 16.02
C PRO A 100 -15.51 13.69 14.60
N ASP A 101 -15.58 12.62 13.82
CA ASP A 101 -15.13 12.58 12.43
C ASP A 101 -13.65 12.99 12.21
N GLN A 102 -12.79 12.83 13.22
CA GLN A 102 -11.36 13.17 13.15
C GLN A 102 -10.69 12.60 11.88
N PRO A 103 -10.07 13.44 11.03
CA PRO A 103 -9.51 13.01 9.74
C PRO A 103 -8.20 12.24 9.86
N MET A 104 -7.53 12.35 11.02
CA MET A 104 -6.27 11.70 11.34
C MET A 104 -6.51 10.53 12.29
N LYS A 105 -6.22 9.31 11.86
CA LYS A 105 -6.29 8.12 12.71
C LYS A 105 -4.87 7.69 13.11
N PRO A 106 -4.48 7.87 14.38
CA PRO A 106 -3.14 7.49 14.83
C PRO A 106 -3.05 5.96 14.98
N TYR A 107 -1.91 5.41 14.59
CA TYR A 107 -1.59 3.98 14.68
C TYR A 107 -0.18 3.79 15.20
N LEU A 108 0.01 2.74 16.00
CA LEU A 108 1.31 2.09 16.05
C LEU A 108 1.50 1.30 14.76
N LYS A 109 2.71 1.30 14.18
CA LYS A 109 2.96 0.67 12.87
C LYS A 109 2.58 -0.83 12.85
N GLU A 110 2.73 -1.53 13.96
CA GLU A 110 2.33 -2.92 14.14
C GLU A 110 0.81 -3.16 13.95
N ASN A 111 0.00 -2.13 14.21
CA ASN A 111 -1.46 -2.15 14.17
C ASN A 111 -2.03 -1.58 12.85
N LEU A 112 -1.18 -1.15 11.93
CA LEU A 112 -1.63 -0.76 10.59
C LEU A 112 -2.26 -1.96 9.85
N PRO A 113 -3.20 -1.71 8.91
CA PRO A 113 -3.75 -2.77 8.06
C PRO A 113 -2.64 -3.60 7.39
N LYS A 114 -2.68 -4.91 7.56
CA LYS A 114 -1.58 -5.81 7.12
C LYS A 114 -1.31 -5.73 5.62
N ARG A 115 -2.34 -5.44 4.80
CA ARG A 115 -2.20 -5.21 3.34
C ARG A 115 -1.20 -4.12 2.96
N MET A 116 -0.90 -3.18 3.86
CA MET A 116 0.07 -2.11 3.57
C MET A 116 1.52 -2.61 3.65
N HIS A 117 1.78 -3.75 4.31
CA HIS A 117 3.12 -4.27 4.57
C HIS A 117 4.10 -3.22 5.13
N PHE A 118 3.60 -2.23 5.87
CA PHE A 118 4.33 -1.01 6.24
C PHE A 118 4.70 -0.95 7.72
N ALA A 119 5.38 -1.99 8.22
CA ALA A 119 5.77 -2.07 9.64
C ALA A 119 7.19 -2.63 9.87
N TYR A 120 7.61 -3.60 9.05
CA TYR A 120 8.83 -4.38 9.26
C TYR A 120 10.10 -3.66 8.75
N ASN A 121 10.37 -2.48 9.30
CA ASN A 121 11.65 -1.77 9.11
C ASN A 121 11.91 -0.79 10.24
N LYS A 122 13.17 -0.65 10.68
CA LYS A 122 13.58 0.34 11.68
C LYS A 122 13.54 1.79 11.18
N ARG A 123 13.45 2.01 9.87
CA ARG A 123 13.30 3.34 9.27
C ARG A 123 11.85 3.84 9.26
N ILE A 124 10.90 2.94 9.50
CA ILE A 124 9.49 3.28 9.68
C ILE A 124 9.30 3.61 11.17
N GLU A 125 9.01 4.87 11.45
CA GLU A 125 8.63 5.35 12.79
C GLU A 125 7.52 4.48 13.39
N ARG A 126 7.58 4.24 14.71
CA ARG A 126 6.54 3.45 15.39
C ARG A 126 5.19 4.16 15.38
N GLY A 127 5.15 5.49 15.47
CA GLY A 127 3.92 6.28 15.35
C GLY A 127 3.61 6.67 13.89
N HIS A 128 2.44 6.25 13.40
CA HIS A 128 1.91 6.56 12.08
C HIS A 128 0.58 7.31 12.19
N LEU A 129 0.32 8.22 11.27
CA LEU A 129 -0.91 9.02 11.21
C LEU A 129 -1.60 8.73 9.87
N TYR A 130 -2.58 7.82 9.91
CA TYR A 130 -3.38 7.47 8.74
C TYR A 130 -4.40 8.56 8.46
N MET A 131 -4.39 9.12 7.25
CA MET A 131 -5.28 10.23 6.88
C MET A 131 -6.47 9.75 6.07
N LYS A 132 -7.63 10.37 6.29
CA LYS A 132 -8.77 10.30 5.36
C LYS A 132 -8.36 10.79 3.97
N GLU A 133 -9.08 10.33 2.94
CA GLU A 133 -8.87 10.76 1.56
C GLU A 133 -8.92 12.28 1.42
N GLY A 134 -7.97 12.85 0.68
CA GLY A 134 -7.81 14.30 0.52
C GLY A 134 -7.20 15.05 1.71
N TRP A 135 -6.89 14.40 2.82
CA TRP A 135 -6.31 15.02 4.02
C TRP A 135 -4.81 14.78 4.17
N GLN A 136 -4.13 15.75 4.78
CA GLN A 136 -2.73 15.65 5.18
C GLN A 136 -2.57 15.98 6.67
N ALA A 137 -1.54 15.45 7.31
CA ALA A 137 -1.18 15.81 8.69
C ALA A 137 0.16 16.54 8.75
N ALA A 138 0.28 17.45 9.70
CA ALA A 138 1.53 18.10 10.08
C ALA A 138 1.54 18.35 11.60
N LEU A 139 2.69 18.78 12.13
CA LEU A 139 2.78 19.11 13.55
C LEU A 139 2.01 20.40 13.86
N LYS A 140 2.31 21.49 13.16
CA LYS A 140 1.65 22.80 13.25
C LYS A 140 1.20 23.30 11.88
N LYS A 141 0.43 24.39 11.87
CA LYS A 141 -0.07 25.03 10.64
C LYS A 141 1.03 25.44 9.68
N ASP A 142 2.12 25.98 10.21
CA ASP A 142 3.25 26.48 9.41
C ASP A 142 4.13 25.35 8.85
N ASP A 143 3.94 24.11 9.30
CA ASP A 143 4.72 22.95 8.86
C ASP A 143 4.13 22.28 7.59
N VAL A 144 2.92 22.63 7.18
CA VAL A 144 2.30 22.07 5.96
C VAL A 144 2.95 22.67 4.73
N LYS A 145 3.70 21.85 4.00
CA LYS A 145 4.41 22.30 2.79
C LYS A 145 3.49 22.49 1.58
N TYR A 146 2.46 21.65 1.47
CA TYR A 146 1.58 21.62 0.30
C TYR A 146 0.12 21.73 0.75
N CYS A 147 -0.37 22.96 0.93
CA CYS A 147 -1.79 23.21 1.18
C CYS A 147 -2.54 23.68 -0.07
N THR A 148 -1.83 23.89 -1.18
CA THR A 148 -2.35 24.11 -2.53
C THR A 148 -1.56 23.26 -3.53
N GLY A 149 -2.14 23.00 -4.71
CA GLY A 149 -1.51 22.17 -5.74
C GLY A 149 -1.85 20.68 -5.59
N GLY A 150 -0.87 19.80 -5.82
CA GLY A 150 -1.06 18.35 -5.77
C GLY A 150 -0.19 17.69 -4.71
N PHE A 151 -0.68 16.60 -4.12
CA PHE A 151 0.08 15.75 -3.22
C PHE A 151 -0.23 14.27 -3.48
N HIS A 152 0.59 13.38 -2.90
CA HIS A 152 0.41 11.93 -3.02
C HIS A 152 0.97 11.22 -1.78
N GLY A 153 0.80 9.90 -1.71
CA GLY A 153 1.29 9.05 -0.62
C GLY A 153 0.21 8.68 0.40
N SER A 154 -1.06 8.93 0.08
CA SER A 154 -2.21 8.41 0.82
C SER A 154 -2.30 6.89 0.67
N ASP A 155 -3.38 6.30 1.21
CA ASP A 155 -3.67 4.88 1.06
C ASP A 155 -3.60 4.43 -0.41
N ASN A 156 -2.90 3.32 -0.66
CA ASN A 156 -2.72 2.77 -2.00
C ASN A 156 -4.02 2.24 -2.63
N LEU A 157 -5.11 2.13 -1.87
CA LEU A 157 -6.43 1.79 -2.40
C LEU A 157 -7.29 3.01 -2.78
N PHE A 158 -6.88 4.24 -2.48
CA PHE A 158 -7.62 5.40 -2.94
C PHE A 158 -7.53 5.54 -4.45
N THR A 159 -8.65 5.89 -5.08
CA THR A 159 -8.79 5.97 -6.55
C THR A 159 -7.78 6.94 -7.14
N ASN A 160 -7.58 8.09 -6.50
CA ASN A 160 -6.64 9.11 -6.94
C ASN A 160 -5.17 8.70 -6.77
N MET A 161 -4.87 7.63 -6.02
CA MET A 161 -3.51 7.09 -5.86
C MET A 161 -3.19 5.96 -6.86
N GLN A 162 -4.18 5.48 -7.62
CA GLN A 162 -3.97 4.41 -8.60
C GLN A 162 -3.03 4.86 -9.72
N ALA A 163 -2.17 3.94 -10.15
CA ALA A 163 -1.19 4.16 -11.21
C ALA A 163 -1.67 3.61 -12.55
N ILE A 164 -1.02 4.06 -13.63
CA ILE A 164 -1.28 3.59 -15.00
C ILE A 164 -0.24 2.56 -15.37
N PHE A 165 -0.68 1.46 -15.96
CA PHE A 165 0.17 0.46 -16.61
C PHE A 165 -0.28 0.23 -18.06
N ILE A 166 0.66 0.32 -19.01
CA ILE A 166 0.46 -0.05 -20.41
C ILE A 166 1.62 -0.92 -20.86
N GLY A 167 1.33 -2.18 -21.19
CA GLY A 167 2.27 -3.11 -21.82
C GLY A 167 2.10 -3.12 -23.34
N TYR A 168 3.18 -2.86 -24.08
CA TYR A 168 3.19 -2.91 -25.54
C TYR A 168 4.41 -3.67 -26.06
N GLY A 169 4.21 -4.62 -26.97
CA GLY A 169 5.30 -5.34 -27.62
C GLY A 169 4.95 -6.78 -27.98
N PRO A 170 5.90 -7.55 -28.52
CA PRO A 170 5.66 -8.90 -29.01
C PRO A 170 5.31 -9.90 -27.89
N GLY A 171 5.74 -9.64 -26.65
CA GLY A 171 5.45 -10.50 -25.49
C GLY A 171 4.03 -10.35 -24.94
N PHE A 172 3.40 -9.20 -25.14
CA PHE A 172 2.08 -8.87 -24.59
C PHE A 172 0.94 -9.23 -25.54
N LYS A 173 -0.22 -9.59 -24.97
CA LYS A 173 -1.49 -9.65 -25.71
C LYS A 173 -1.86 -8.24 -26.22
N THR A 174 -2.54 -8.19 -27.36
CA THR A 174 -2.94 -6.93 -28.01
C THR A 174 -4.39 -6.62 -27.74
N LYS A 175 -4.74 -5.34 -27.54
CA LYS A 175 -6.12 -4.87 -27.28
C LYS A 175 -6.76 -5.62 -26.10
N TYR A 176 -5.99 -5.82 -25.05
CA TYR A 176 -6.41 -6.59 -23.88
C TYR A 176 -6.41 -5.68 -22.64
N VAL A 177 -7.55 -5.64 -21.95
CA VAL A 177 -7.74 -4.91 -20.69
C VAL A 177 -7.80 -5.94 -19.58
N VAL A 178 -7.10 -5.67 -18.48
CA VAL A 178 -7.02 -6.58 -17.32
C VAL A 178 -7.58 -5.93 -16.06
N PRO A 179 -7.98 -6.74 -15.06
CA PRO A 179 -8.23 -6.25 -13.72
C PRO A 179 -7.01 -5.55 -13.12
N THR A 180 -7.24 -4.80 -12.03
CA THR A 180 -6.16 -4.17 -11.26
C THR A 180 -5.21 -5.22 -10.69
N PHE A 181 -3.94 -4.85 -10.61
CA PHE A 181 -2.89 -5.67 -10.00
C PHE A 181 -1.87 -4.74 -9.32
N GLU A 182 -1.06 -5.29 -8.42
CA GLU A 182 -0.08 -4.51 -7.67
C GLU A 182 1.25 -4.36 -8.42
N ASN A 183 1.91 -3.21 -8.29
CA ASN A 183 3.16 -2.93 -9.01
C ASN A 183 4.33 -3.86 -8.62
N ILE A 184 4.26 -4.53 -7.46
CA ILE A 184 5.24 -5.53 -7.02
C ILE A 184 5.31 -6.74 -7.97
N GLU A 185 4.23 -7.01 -8.70
CA GLU A 185 4.15 -8.10 -9.69
C GLU A 185 4.96 -7.82 -10.96
N LEU A 186 5.29 -6.55 -11.23
CA LEU A 186 5.98 -6.14 -12.45
C LEU A 186 7.40 -6.70 -12.53
N TYR A 187 8.06 -6.95 -11.40
CA TYR A 187 9.41 -7.50 -11.40
C TYR A 187 9.46 -8.90 -12.03
N ASN A 188 8.56 -9.80 -11.63
CA ASN A 188 8.46 -11.13 -12.21
C ASN A 188 8.10 -11.07 -13.70
N LEU A 189 7.15 -10.20 -14.08
CA LEU A 189 6.76 -9.98 -15.47
C LEU A 189 7.93 -9.51 -16.34
N MET A 190 8.76 -8.58 -15.85
CA MET A 190 9.95 -8.13 -16.56
C MET A 190 10.98 -9.26 -16.70
N CYS A 191 11.16 -10.09 -15.66
CA CYS A 191 12.06 -11.25 -15.72
C CYS A 191 11.60 -12.27 -16.76
N ASP A 192 10.30 -12.60 -16.79
CA ASP A 192 9.71 -13.50 -17.80
C ASP A 192 9.87 -12.97 -19.22
N LEU A 193 9.72 -11.65 -19.38
CA LEU A 193 9.91 -11.01 -20.67
C LEU A 193 11.41 -11.04 -21.06
N LEU A 194 12.34 -10.84 -20.15
CA LEU A 194 13.77 -10.95 -20.46
C LEU A 194 14.27 -12.39 -20.58
N GLY A 195 13.48 -13.39 -20.17
CA GLY A 195 13.90 -14.79 -20.12
C GLY A 195 14.95 -15.05 -19.05
N ILE A 196 14.90 -14.29 -17.94
CA ILE A 196 15.84 -14.43 -16.82
C ILE A 196 15.10 -14.92 -15.58
N ARG A 197 15.82 -15.60 -14.69
CA ARG A 197 15.27 -16.07 -13.41
C ARG A 197 15.12 -14.89 -12.43
N PRO A 198 13.93 -14.62 -11.87
CA PRO A 198 13.77 -13.58 -10.86
C PRO A 198 14.48 -13.95 -9.55
N SER A 199 15.00 -12.94 -8.85
CA SER A 199 15.44 -13.08 -7.46
C SER A 199 14.23 -13.13 -6.50
N PRO A 200 14.38 -13.64 -5.25
CA PRO A 200 13.30 -13.65 -4.26
C PRO A 200 12.68 -12.27 -4.08
N ASN A 201 11.36 -12.19 -4.17
CA ASN A 201 10.58 -10.95 -4.09
C ASN A 201 9.16 -11.23 -3.57
N ASN A 202 8.35 -10.19 -3.38
CA ASN A 202 7.00 -10.31 -2.83
C ASN A 202 5.89 -10.52 -3.88
N GLY A 203 6.20 -10.43 -5.18
CA GLY A 203 5.23 -10.70 -6.24
C GLY A 203 4.97 -12.20 -6.40
N THR A 204 3.75 -12.56 -6.76
CA THR A 204 3.35 -13.94 -7.04
C THR A 204 3.72 -14.31 -8.49
N HIS A 205 4.85 -14.99 -8.68
CA HIS A 205 5.34 -15.37 -10.02
C HIS A 205 4.29 -16.17 -10.79
N GLY A 206 3.90 -15.69 -11.97
CA GLY A 206 2.86 -16.27 -12.81
C GLY A 206 1.47 -15.61 -12.69
N SER A 207 1.23 -14.76 -11.68
CA SER A 207 -0.03 -14.01 -11.50
C SER A 207 -0.41 -13.20 -12.75
N LEU A 208 0.59 -12.64 -13.44
CA LEU A 208 0.45 -11.82 -14.63
C LEU A 208 0.59 -12.59 -15.95
N ASN A 209 0.59 -13.92 -15.94
CA ASN A 209 0.68 -14.74 -17.16
C ASN A 209 -0.42 -14.42 -18.17
N HIS A 210 -1.59 -14.02 -17.70
CA HIS A 210 -2.73 -13.65 -18.54
C HIS A 210 -2.46 -12.40 -19.42
N LEU A 211 -1.44 -11.58 -19.11
CA LEU A 211 -0.97 -10.48 -19.96
C LEU A 211 -0.10 -10.93 -21.13
N LEU A 212 0.54 -12.11 -21.02
CA LEU A 212 1.53 -12.59 -21.96
C LEU A 212 0.90 -13.45 -23.07
N LYS A 213 1.40 -13.32 -24.30
CA LYS A 213 1.02 -14.22 -25.40
C LYS A 213 1.55 -15.64 -25.19
N ARG A 214 2.77 -15.75 -24.65
CA ARG A 214 3.48 -17.00 -24.37
C ARG A 214 4.14 -16.88 -23.00
N PRO A 215 3.48 -17.33 -21.92
CA PRO A 215 4.06 -17.33 -20.58
C PRO A 215 5.35 -18.15 -20.52
N HIS A 216 6.40 -17.60 -19.89
CA HIS A 216 7.67 -18.30 -19.71
C HIS A 216 7.65 -19.24 -18.51
N TYR A 217 6.99 -18.81 -17.43
CA TYR A 217 6.84 -19.57 -16.19
C TYR A 217 5.44 -20.17 -16.06
N GLN A 218 5.36 -21.45 -15.68
CA GLN A 218 4.11 -22.13 -15.35
C GLN A 218 4.06 -22.37 -13.82
N PRO A 219 3.23 -21.62 -13.07
CA PRO A 219 3.13 -21.81 -11.64
C PRO A 219 2.52 -23.17 -11.30
N VAL A 220 3.03 -23.78 -10.24
CA VAL A 220 2.47 -24.97 -9.61
C VAL A 220 2.07 -24.66 -8.18
N HIS A 221 1.08 -25.37 -7.64
CA HIS A 221 0.76 -25.25 -6.23
C HIS A 221 1.95 -25.70 -5.36
N PRO A 222 2.24 -25.00 -4.25
CA PRO A 222 3.28 -25.44 -3.33
C PRO A 222 2.88 -26.80 -2.73
N ALA A 223 3.86 -27.69 -2.59
CA ALA A 223 3.63 -28.98 -1.95
C ALA A 223 3.24 -28.80 -0.48
N GLN A 224 2.28 -29.60 -0.02
CA GLN A 224 1.91 -29.66 1.38
C GLN A 224 3.11 -30.17 2.21
N LEU A 225 3.45 -29.44 3.27
CA LEU A 225 4.59 -29.78 4.13
C LEU A 225 4.22 -30.67 5.32
N SER A 226 2.97 -30.64 5.75
CA SER A 226 2.47 -31.38 6.91
C SER A 226 1.22 -32.16 6.54
N HIS A 227 1.20 -33.45 6.84
CA HIS A 227 0.05 -34.31 6.58
C HIS A 227 -1.07 -34.09 7.59
N GLU A 228 -2.30 -34.36 7.17
CA GLU A 228 -3.45 -34.39 8.06
C GLU A 228 -3.31 -35.54 9.06
N THR A 229 -3.55 -35.26 10.34
CA THR A 229 -3.61 -36.28 11.38
C THR A 229 -5.06 -36.70 11.57
N PRO A 230 -5.42 -37.98 11.44
CA PRO A 230 -6.78 -38.44 11.71
C PRO A 230 -7.18 -38.14 13.17
N CYS A 231 -8.33 -37.50 13.36
CA CYS A 231 -8.93 -37.28 14.67
C CYS A 231 -10.04 -38.31 14.88
N GLU A 232 -9.68 -39.49 15.39
CA GLU A 232 -10.65 -40.54 15.74
C GLU A 232 -11.22 -40.31 17.15
N SER A 233 -12.54 -40.48 17.28
CA SER A 233 -13.19 -40.40 18.59
C SER A 233 -12.84 -41.64 19.41
N THR A 234 -12.11 -41.44 20.50
CA THR A 234 -11.86 -42.47 21.50
C THR A 234 -12.98 -42.56 22.55
N ASN A 235 -13.67 -41.45 22.81
CA ASN A 235 -14.76 -41.38 23.79
C ASN A 235 -15.94 -40.54 23.25
N LEU A 236 -17.17 -40.97 23.56
CA LEU A 236 -18.41 -40.27 23.21
C LEU A 236 -18.75 -39.13 24.18
N VAL A 237 -18.12 -39.12 25.36
CA VAL A 237 -18.31 -38.12 26.41
C VAL A 237 -16.97 -37.44 26.67
N PRO A 238 -16.92 -36.09 26.77
CA PRO A 238 -15.70 -35.39 27.16
C PRO A 238 -15.17 -35.92 28.50
N THR A 239 -13.87 -36.24 28.54
CA THR A 239 -13.20 -36.69 29.76
C THR A 239 -13.00 -35.56 30.78
N ASP A 240 -13.11 -34.31 30.32
CA ASP A 240 -13.03 -33.10 31.12
C ASP A 240 -14.34 -32.31 30.93
N ASN A 241 -14.92 -31.80 32.02
CA ASN A 241 -16.13 -30.99 31.99
C ASN A 241 -15.88 -29.56 31.47
N LEU A 242 -14.60 -29.18 31.28
CA LEU A 242 -14.14 -27.87 30.78
C LEU A 242 -14.70 -26.69 31.57
N HIS A 243 -15.27 -26.93 32.75
CA HIS A 243 -16.06 -25.99 33.53
C HIS A 243 -17.08 -25.18 32.70
N CYS A 244 -17.63 -25.80 31.64
CA CYS A 244 -18.61 -25.19 30.77
C CYS A 244 -20.03 -25.60 31.19
N LEU A 245 -20.96 -24.64 31.21
CA LEU A 245 -22.38 -24.89 31.48
C LEU A 245 -23.16 -24.87 30.17
N CYS A 246 -23.84 -25.98 29.87
CA CYS A 246 -24.72 -26.08 28.71
C CYS A 246 -26.18 -25.95 29.16
N SER A 247 -26.79 -24.79 28.90
CA SER A 247 -28.12 -24.42 29.40
C SER A 247 -29.27 -25.32 28.90
N SER A 248 -29.06 -26.10 27.84
CA SER A 248 -30.04 -27.05 27.31
C SER A 248 -29.93 -28.45 27.94
N GLN A 249 -28.86 -28.72 28.70
CA GLN A 249 -28.62 -29.99 29.39
C GLN A 249 -28.72 -29.87 30.92
N SER A 250 -28.91 -28.65 31.45
CA SER A 250 -29.23 -28.44 32.86
C SER A 250 -30.67 -28.89 33.13
N THR A 251 -30.86 -30.15 33.50
CA THR A 251 -32.11 -30.64 34.10
C THR A 251 -32.20 -30.20 35.56
N GLU A 252 -32.23 -28.90 35.82
CA GLU A 252 -32.87 -28.39 37.04
C GLU A 252 -34.36 -28.23 36.71
N LYS A 253 -35.14 -29.25 37.06
CA LYS A 253 -36.59 -29.08 37.23
C LYS A 253 -36.77 -28.15 38.43
N VAL A 254 -37.35 -26.97 38.19
CA VAL A 254 -37.98 -26.15 39.23
C VAL A 254 -39.10 -26.95 39.89
#